data_AF-A0A958QVK8-F1
#
_entry.id   AF-A0A958QVK8-F1
#
_cell.length_a   1.000
_cell.length_b   1.000
_cell.length_c   1.000
_cell.angle_alpha   90.00
_cell.angle_beta   90.00
_cell.angle_gamma   90.00
#
_symmetry.space_group_name_H-M   'P 1'
#
loop_
_entity.id
_entity.type
_entity.pdbx_description
1 polymer ?
#
loop_
_entity_poly.entity_id
_entity_poly.type
_entity_poly.pdbx_seq_one_letter_code
_entity_poly.pdbx_strand_id
1 'polypeptide(L)'
;MISLEQNVSLLQTQIKGGLLIWIIDTAPLFLGLFSRIGGLKQEKLEQMQIYRQAPLDQKIFKQYKALSKSVFLSTTIMAPLFTFAILATVSFLLFADSYYTERESHKRHLRAEANSFVAKVKLALSERLLAMDRMADRFTKANIETKEKWKLDAENYIKNFKGLKYVLWLNKNKKMIWQNPENNQFKQLMSDSLFNDFKYSPSDHYSYGEFSTSHLQFDNNEYVFSFHPTYANKQNTGYMLAFYDLDETINNFSDE
;
A
#
# COMPACT_ATOMS: atom_id res chain seq x y z
N MET A 1 16.54 35.27 -51.63
CA MET A 1 16.80 34.00 -50.92
C MET A 1 18.32 33.75 -50.75
N ILE A 2 19.10 34.79 -50.41
CA ILE A 2 20.59 34.74 -50.32
C ILE A 2 21.10 35.04 -48.88
N SER A 3 20.23 35.39 -47.92
CA SER A 3 20.70 35.89 -46.60
C SER A 3 20.87 34.84 -45.50
N LEU A 4 20.58 33.55 -45.73
CA LEU A 4 20.75 32.51 -44.70
C LEU A 4 22.12 31.82 -44.77
N GLU A 5 22.64 31.53 -45.97
CA GLU A 5 23.93 30.83 -46.09
C GLU A 5 25.13 31.70 -45.67
N GLN A 6 25.09 33.01 -45.94
CA GLN A 6 26.14 33.92 -45.50
C GLN A 6 26.23 34.01 -43.97
N ASN A 7 25.09 33.99 -43.27
CA ASN A 7 25.04 34.05 -41.81
C ASN A 7 25.53 32.75 -41.15
N VAL A 8 25.31 31.59 -41.78
CA VAL A 8 25.83 30.31 -41.29
C VAL A 8 27.35 30.23 -41.43
N SER A 9 27.92 30.76 -42.53
CA SER A 9 29.38 30.80 -42.72
C SER A 9 30.09 31.72 -41.73
N LEU A 10 29.48 32.88 -41.40
CA LEU A 10 30.01 33.83 -40.43
C LEU A 10 29.95 33.28 -39.00
N LEU A 11 28.86 32.58 -38.64
CA LEU A 11 28.73 31.89 -37.36
C LEU A 11 29.74 30.73 -37.22
N GLN A 12 29.94 29.93 -38.28
CA GLN A 12 30.96 28.87 -38.24
C GLN A 12 32.39 29.42 -38.10
N THR A 13 32.67 30.59 -38.68
CA THR A 13 33.99 31.23 -38.60
C THR A 13 34.22 31.85 -37.21
N GLN A 14 33.21 32.46 -36.60
CA GLN A 14 33.29 32.95 -35.23
C GLN A 14 33.36 31.82 -34.19
N ILE A 15 32.62 30.73 -34.40
CA ILE A 15 32.69 29.54 -33.53
C ILE A 15 34.09 28.93 -33.62
N LYS A 16 34.67 28.78 -34.83
CA LYS A 16 36.06 28.27 -34.99
C LYS A 16 37.11 29.19 -34.35
N GLY A 17 36.95 30.51 -34.47
CA GLY A 17 37.85 31.49 -33.82
C GLY A 17 37.76 31.47 -32.29
N GLY A 18 36.56 31.39 -31.73
CA GLY A 18 36.33 31.27 -30.28
C GLY A 18 36.81 29.94 -29.70
N LEU A 19 36.63 28.84 -30.43
CA LEU A 19 37.11 27.51 -30.02
C LEU A 19 38.65 27.43 -30.06
N LEU A 20 39.30 28.07 -31.03
CA LEU A 20 40.77 28.16 -31.10
C LEU A 20 41.36 28.93 -29.91
N ILE A 21 40.68 30.00 -29.48
CA ILE A 21 41.12 30.81 -28.33
C ILE A 21 40.86 30.05 -27.02
N TRP A 22 39.73 29.34 -26.89
CA TRP A 22 39.45 28.50 -25.71
C TRP A 22 40.46 27.35 -25.59
N ILE A 23 40.88 26.76 -26.71
CA ILE A 23 41.96 25.75 -26.75
C ILE A 23 43.30 26.37 -26.33
N ILE A 24 43.62 27.61 -26.72
CA ILE A 24 44.89 28.27 -26.34
C ILE A 24 44.93 28.64 -24.85
N ASP A 25 43.81 29.09 -24.27
CA ASP A 25 43.74 29.52 -22.86
C ASP A 25 43.53 28.36 -21.85
N THR A 26 42.87 27.26 -22.26
CA THR A 26 42.74 26.04 -21.43
C THR A 26 43.86 25.02 -21.67
N ALA A 27 44.62 25.16 -22.77
CA ALA A 27 45.79 24.34 -23.05
C ALA A 27 46.79 24.28 -21.89
N PRO A 28 47.10 25.31 -21.10
CA PRO A 28 48.05 25.19 -20.00
C PRO A 28 47.56 24.24 -18.88
N LEU A 29 46.25 24.23 -18.61
CA LEU A 29 45.64 23.36 -17.59
C LEU A 29 45.58 21.89 -18.06
N PHE A 30 45.41 21.66 -19.36
CA PHE A 30 45.48 20.32 -19.95
C PHE A 30 46.91 19.87 -20.29
N LEU A 31 47.83 20.77 -20.67
CA LEU A 31 49.25 20.49 -20.92
C LEU A 31 49.98 20.13 -19.63
N GLY A 32 49.53 20.61 -18.46
CA GLY A 32 49.98 20.08 -17.17
C GLY A 32 49.64 18.59 -16.99
N LEU A 33 48.47 18.15 -17.48
CA LEU A 33 48.06 16.74 -17.45
C LEU A 33 48.68 15.91 -18.60
N PHE A 34 48.91 16.50 -19.77
CA PHE A 34 49.43 15.81 -20.98
C PHE A 34 50.95 15.87 -21.15
N SER A 35 51.67 16.77 -20.46
CA SER A 35 53.15 16.77 -20.42
C SER A 35 53.72 15.53 -19.74
N ARG A 36 52.89 14.77 -19.02
CA ARG A 36 53.24 13.44 -18.50
C ARG A 36 53.07 12.31 -19.53
N ILE A 37 52.44 12.53 -20.69
CA ILE A 37 52.02 11.44 -21.60
C ILE A 37 52.48 11.60 -23.06
N GLY A 38 52.93 12.76 -23.55
CA GLY A 38 53.37 12.82 -24.95
C GLY A 38 54.29 13.98 -25.31
N GLY A 39 55.47 13.64 -25.82
CA GLY A 39 56.49 14.59 -26.30
C GLY A 39 55.98 15.48 -27.44
N LEU A 40 55.63 16.72 -27.10
CA LEU A 40 55.45 17.79 -28.08
C LEU A 40 56.82 18.21 -28.62
N LYS A 41 57.03 18.02 -29.93
CA LYS A 41 58.25 18.40 -30.66
C LYS A 41 58.61 19.88 -30.46
N GLN A 42 59.88 20.14 -30.13
CA GLN A 42 60.47 21.48 -29.90
C GLN A 42 60.25 22.47 -31.07
N GLU A 43 60.03 21.99 -32.28
CA GLU A 43 59.82 22.80 -33.49
C GLU A 43 58.60 23.75 -33.40
N LYS A 44 57.56 23.37 -32.64
CA LYS A 44 56.39 24.25 -32.42
C LYS A 44 56.63 25.36 -31.39
N LEU A 45 57.63 25.21 -30.51
CA LEU A 45 57.99 26.22 -29.52
C LEU A 45 58.75 27.40 -30.15
N GLU A 46 59.58 27.13 -31.17
CA GLU A 46 60.32 28.18 -31.87
C GLU A 46 59.40 29.05 -32.75
N GLN A 47 58.42 28.45 -33.43
CA GLN A 47 57.44 29.21 -34.22
C GLN A 47 56.58 30.15 -33.35
N MET A 48 56.34 29.81 -32.08
CA MET A 48 55.63 30.71 -31.15
C MET A 48 56.49 31.89 -30.66
N GLN A 49 57.83 31.79 -30.69
CA GLN A 49 58.71 32.89 -30.28
C GLN A 49 58.74 34.04 -31.30
N ILE A 50 58.59 33.74 -32.59
CA ILE A 50 58.62 34.75 -33.67
C ILE A 50 57.40 35.68 -33.60
N TYR A 51 56.22 35.18 -33.21
CA TYR A 51 55.02 36.00 -33.04
C TYR A 51 55.07 36.96 -31.83
N ARG A 52 56.10 36.86 -30.97
CA ARG A 52 56.22 37.66 -29.74
C ARG A 52 56.86 39.04 -29.95
N GLN A 53 57.50 39.29 -31.10
CA GLN A 53 58.26 40.52 -31.35
C GLN A 53 57.55 41.54 -32.24
N ALA A 54 56.34 41.25 -32.75
CA ALA A 54 55.53 42.26 -33.42
C ALA A 54 55.02 43.29 -32.37
N PRO A 55 55.17 44.61 -32.60
CA PRO A 55 54.63 45.63 -31.70
C PRO A 55 53.11 45.54 -31.72
N LEU A 56 52.55 44.80 -30.76
CA LEU A 56 51.12 44.63 -30.61
C LEU A 56 50.55 45.99 -30.18
N ASP A 57 49.68 46.57 -31.02
CA ASP A 57 48.99 47.83 -30.74
C ASP A 57 48.37 47.76 -29.33
N GLN A 58 48.75 48.69 -28.45
CA GLN A 58 48.28 48.74 -27.06
C GLN A 58 46.75 48.80 -26.96
N LYS A 59 46.07 49.35 -27.98
CA LYS A 59 44.60 49.36 -28.05
C LYS A 59 44.03 47.94 -28.19
N ILE A 60 44.65 47.12 -29.03
CA ILE A 60 44.28 45.72 -29.24
C ILE A 60 44.49 44.93 -27.95
N PHE A 61 45.63 45.09 -27.29
CA PHE A 61 45.91 44.41 -26.01
C PHE A 61 44.91 44.77 -24.90
N LYS A 62 44.50 46.04 -24.81
CA LYS A 62 43.50 46.49 -23.81
C LYS A 62 42.11 45.90 -24.09
N GLN A 63 41.72 45.79 -25.37
CA GLN A 63 40.47 45.12 -25.76
C GLN A 63 40.51 43.61 -25.43
N TYR A 64 41.61 42.92 -25.75
CA TYR A 64 41.76 41.50 -25.41
C TYR A 64 41.70 41.24 -23.90
N LYS A 65 42.32 42.09 -23.09
CA LYS A 65 42.27 41.96 -21.62
C LYS A 65 40.87 42.18 -21.05
N ALA A 66 40.07 43.05 -21.66
CA ALA A 66 38.68 43.26 -21.28
C ALA A 66 37.80 42.05 -21.65
N LEU A 67 37.98 41.52 -22.87
CA LEU A 67 37.30 40.32 -23.37
C LEU A 67 37.66 39.06 -22.57
N SER A 68 38.95 38.86 -22.26
CA SER A 68 39.39 37.71 -21.47
C SER A 68 38.88 37.77 -20.03
N LYS A 69 38.82 38.98 -19.43
CA LYS A 69 38.22 39.16 -18.10
C LYS A 69 36.73 38.85 -18.08
N SER A 70 35.96 39.24 -19.11
CA SER A 70 34.54 38.89 -19.18
C SER A 70 34.30 37.39 -19.40
N VAL A 71 35.12 36.75 -20.24
CA VAL A 71 35.05 35.30 -20.47
C VAL A 71 35.42 34.54 -19.20
N PHE A 72 36.52 34.91 -18.53
CA PHE A 72 36.97 34.29 -17.29
C PHE A 72 35.96 34.46 -16.14
N LEU A 73 35.33 35.63 -16.03
CA LEU A 73 34.29 35.88 -15.02
C LEU A 73 33.05 35.00 -15.29
N SER A 74 32.67 34.84 -16.57
CA SER A 74 31.54 34.00 -16.97
C SER A 74 31.81 32.51 -16.68
N THR A 75 33.00 32.00 -16.98
CA THR A 75 33.34 30.59 -16.75
C THR A 75 33.48 30.27 -15.26
N THR A 76 34.03 31.19 -14.47
CA THR A 76 34.21 31.00 -13.02
C THR A 76 32.88 30.97 -12.27
N ILE A 77 31.87 31.70 -12.74
CA ILE A 77 30.52 31.72 -12.14
C ILE A 77 29.63 30.61 -12.70
N MET A 78 29.75 30.26 -13.99
CA MET A 78 28.91 29.23 -14.61
C MET A 78 29.25 27.82 -14.12
N ALA A 79 30.53 27.50 -13.90
CA ALA A 79 30.94 26.17 -13.42
C ALA A 79 30.25 25.74 -12.10
N PRO A 80 30.26 26.54 -11.01
CA PRO A 80 29.55 26.16 -9.78
C PRO A 80 28.03 26.11 -9.95
N LEU A 81 27.45 26.95 -10.81
CA LEU A 81 26.01 26.89 -11.12
C LEU A 81 25.64 25.58 -11.81
N PHE A 82 26.43 25.12 -12.78
CA PHE A 82 26.22 23.81 -13.42
C PHE A 82 26.36 22.66 -12.43
N THR A 83 27.39 22.67 -11.59
CA THR A 83 27.57 21.66 -10.54
C THR A 83 26.37 21.64 -9.60
N PHE A 84 25.89 22.81 -9.16
CA PHE A 84 24.71 22.92 -8.32
C PHE A 84 23.45 22.40 -9.01
N ALA A 85 23.23 22.76 -10.28
CA ALA A 85 22.08 22.29 -11.04
C ALA A 85 22.08 20.76 -11.19
N ILE A 86 23.24 20.15 -11.43
CA ILE A 86 23.38 18.69 -11.51
C ILE A 86 23.06 18.06 -10.15
N LEU A 87 23.63 18.57 -9.05
CA LEU A 87 23.38 18.05 -7.71
C LEU A 87 21.91 18.19 -7.30
N ALA A 88 21.29 19.34 -7.57
CA ALA A 88 19.88 19.58 -7.32
C ALA A 88 19.00 18.60 -8.11
N THR A 89 19.33 18.36 -9.39
CA THR A 89 18.61 17.40 -10.23
C THR A 89 18.71 15.98 -9.68
N VAL A 90 19.92 15.53 -9.33
CA VAL A 90 20.13 14.18 -8.75
C VAL A 90 19.41 14.03 -7.41
N SER A 91 19.49 15.04 -6.54
CA SER A 91 18.80 15.06 -5.26
C SER A 91 17.28 14.96 -5.44
N PHE A 92 16.72 15.71 -6.39
CA PHE A 92 15.29 15.65 -6.72
C PHE A 92 14.86 14.27 -7.23
N LEU A 93 15.66 13.64 -8.10
CA LEU A 93 15.36 12.29 -8.60
C LEU A 93 15.38 11.24 -7.49
N LEU A 94 16.37 11.29 -6.60
CA LEU A 94 16.44 10.38 -5.45
C LEU A 94 15.28 10.60 -4.48
N PHE A 95 14.91 11.85 -4.24
CA PHE A 95 13.75 12.18 -3.41
C PHE A 95 12.45 11.64 -4.01
N ALA A 96 12.24 11.83 -5.32
CA ALA A 96 11.06 11.31 -6.01
C ALA A 96 10.99 9.78 -5.93
N ASP A 97 12.10 9.08 -6.21
CA ASP A 97 12.18 7.62 -6.13
C ASP A 97 11.89 7.09 -4.72
N SER A 98 12.50 7.71 -3.69
CA SER A 98 12.24 7.38 -2.29
C SER A 98 10.77 7.58 -1.92
N TYR A 99 10.16 8.68 -2.38
CA TYR A 99 8.76 9.00 -2.11
C TYR A 99 7.79 7.97 -2.71
N TYR A 100 8.03 7.53 -3.95
CA TYR A 100 7.20 6.50 -4.59
C TYR A 100 7.38 5.14 -3.93
N THR A 101 8.62 4.77 -3.61
CA THR A 101 8.93 3.50 -2.93
C THR A 101 8.30 3.44 -1.55
N GLU A 102 8.36 4.52 -0.78
CA GLU A 102 7.74 4.61 0.55
C GLU A 102 6.22 4.44 0.48
N ARG A 103 5.55 5.10 -0.47
CA ARG A 103 4.10 4.95 -0.67
C ARG A 103 3.70 3.52 -1.04
N GLU A 104 4.44 2.88 -1.94
CA GLU A 104 4.14 1.49 -2.31
C GLU A 104 4.43 0.51 -1.16
N SER A 105 5.48 0.76 -0.38
CA SER A 105 5.75 0.00 0.85
C SER A 105 4.63 0.13 1.86
N HIS A 106 4.15 1.36 2.13
CA HIS A 106 3.02 1.62 3.02
C HIS A 106 1.75 0.90 2.57
N LYS A 107 1.40 0.96 1.26
CA LYS A 107 0.24 0.23 0.73
C LYS A 107 0.38 -1.29 0.89
N ARG A 108 1.58 -1.84 0.64
CA ARG A 108 1.85 -3.28 0.82
C ARG A 108 1.73 -3.67 2.28
N HIS A 109 2.25 -2.87 3.20
CA HIS A 109 2.13 -3.08 4.63
C HIS A 109 0.66 -3.09 5.08
N LEU A 110 -0.11 -2.06 4.71
CA LEU A 110 -1.55 -1.99 5.01
C LEU A 110 -2.34 -3.18 4.44
N ARG A 111 -2.01 -3.64 3.23
CA ARG A 111 -2.64 -4.85 2.66
C ARG A 111 -2.26 -6.12 3.41
N ALA A 112 -1.00 -6.26 3.79
CA ALA A 112 -0.53 -7.42 4.54
C ALA A 112 -1.19 -7.45 5.93
N GLU A 113 -1.29 -6.30 6.58
CA GLU A 113 -1.98 -6.14 7.87
C GLU A 113 -3.47 -6.45 7.74
N ALA A 114 -4.17 -5.89 6.75
CA ALA A 114 -5.58 -6.18 6.49
C ALA A 114 -5.82 -7.67 6.20
N ASN A 115 -4.95 -8.31 5.41
CA ASN A 115 -5.05 -9.74 5.12
C ASN A 115 -4.82 -10.60 6.36
N SER A 116 -3.84 -10.23 7.20
CA SER A 116 -3.57 -10.88 8.47
C SER A 116 -4.77 -10.76 9.41
N PHE A 117 -5.36 -9.57 9.50
CA PHE A 117 -6.57 -9.32 10.28
C PHE A 117 -7.75 -10.17 9.78
N VAL A 118 -8.02 -10.21 8.48
CA VAL A 118 -9.06 -11.07 7.88
C VAL A 118 -8.80 -12.54 8.20
N ALA A 119 -7.55 -13.01 8.14
CA ALA A 119 -7.21 -14.39 8.48
C ALA A 119 -7.47 -14.71 9.96
N LYS A 120 -7.10 -13.81 10.88
CA LYS A 120 -7.39 -13.93 12.32
C LYS A 120 -8.90 -14.02 12.57
N VAL A 121 -9.68 -13.09 11.99
CA VAL A 121 -11.15 -13.05 12.12
C VAL A 121 -11.77 -14.35 11.59
N LYS A 122 -11.34 -14.82 10.41
CA LYS A 122 -11.83 -16.07 9.83
C LYS A 122 -11.54 -17.28 10.72
N LEU A 123 -10.32 -17.38 11.24
CA LEU A 123 -9.93 -18.47 12.13
C LEU A 123 -10.79 -18.49 13.38
N ALA A 124 -10.90 -17.36 14.07
CA ALA A 124 -11.69 -17.27 15.30
C ALA A 124 -13.19 -17.50 15.08
N LEU A 125 -13.77 -16.99 13.99
CA LEU A 125 -15.15 -17.29 13.64
C LEU A 125 -15.34 -18.78 13.32
N SER A 126 -14.39 -19.40 12.61
CA SER A 126 -14.47 -20.83 12.30
C SER A 126 -14.48 -21.72 13.54
N GLU A 127 -13.68 -21.37 14.56
CA GLU A 127 -13.67 -22.08 15.84
C GLU A 127 -15.00 -21.96 16.58
N ARG A 128 -15.58 -20.76 16.59
CA ARG A 128 -16.91 -20.48 17.20
C ARG A 128 -18.03 -21.24 16.48
N LEU A 129 -17.99 -21.25 15.15
CA LEU A 129 -18.95 -21.97 14.32
C LEU A 129 -18.85 -23.48 14.54
N LEU A 130 -17.64 -24.03 14.55
CA LEU A 130 -17.41 -25.46 14.83
C LEU A 130 -17.84 -25.84 16.25
N ALA A 131 -17.63 -24.97 17.23
CA ALA A 131 -18.11 -25.21 18.58
C ALA A 131 -19.64 -25.28 18.60
N MET A 132 -20.32 -24.34 17.92
CA MET A 132 -21.79 -24.31 17.88
C MET A 132 -22.36 -25.53 17.14
N ASP A 133 -21.72 -25.95 16.05
CA ASP A 133 -22.05 -27.19 15.34
C ASP A 133 -21.93 -28.41 16.28
N ARG A 134 -20.85 -28.51 17.06
CA ARG A 134 -20.71 -29.55 18.10
C ARG A 134 -21.81 -29.47 19.17
N MET A 135 -22.27 -28.28 19.53
CA MET A 135 -23.38 -28.11 20.48
C MET A 135 -24.69 -28.63 19.88
N ALA A 136 -24.98 -28.28 18.62
CA ALA A 136 -26.12 -28.80 17.86
C ALA A 136 -26.07 -30.33 17.73
N ASP A 137 -24.89 -30.90 17.47
CA ASP A 137 -24.65 -32.33 17.35
C ASP A 137 -24.84 -33.11 18.67
N ARG A 138 -24.40 -32.54 19.81
CA ARG A 138 -24.65 -33.14 21.14
C ARG A 138 -26.14 -33.13 21.46
N PHE A 139 -26.77 -31.97 21.24
CA PHE A 139 -28.20 -31.77 21.45
C PHE A 139 -29.05 -32.77 20.66
N THR A 140 -28.53 -33.18 19.50
CA THR A 140 -29.14 -34.15 18.60
C THR A 140 -29.06 -35.61 19.08
N LYS A 141 -27.92 -36.03 19.62
CA LYS A 141 -27.63 -37.45 19.92
C LYS A 141 -28.23 -37.91 21.24
N ALA A 142 -28.41 -36.99 22.18
CA ALA A 142 -29.02 -37.28 23.46
C ALA A 142 -30.54 -37.19 23.32
N ASN A 143 -31.21 -38.33 23.10
CA ASN A 143 -32.68 -38.47 22.98
C ASN A 143 -33.52 -37.86 24.14
N ILE A 144 -32.89 -37.25 25.16
CA ILE A 144 -33.52 -36.57 26.29
C ILE A 144 -32.56 -35.46 26.77
N GLU A 145 -32.54 -34.31 26.10
CA GLU A 145 -31.91 -33.11 26.65
C GLU A 145 -32.97 -32.15 27.16
N THR A 146 -32.96 -31.96 28.48
CA THR A 146 -33.86 -31.06 29.18
C THR A 146 -33.42 -29.62 28.94
N LYS A 147 -34.35 -28.66 29.07
CA LYS A 147 -34.08 -27.22 28.92
C LYS A 147 -32.85 -26.78 29.74
N GLU A 148 -32.66 -27.39 30.90
CA GLU A 148 -31.57 -27.09 31.84
C GLU A 148 -30.19 -27.43 31.27
N LYS A 149 -30.02 -28.60 30.65
CA LYS A 149 -28.73 -28.99 30.05
C LYS A 149 -28.37 -28.10 28.87
N TRP A 150 -29.33 -27.85 27.99
CA TRP A 150 -29.15 -26.93 26.87
C TRP A 150 -28.79 -25.53 27.35
N LYS A 151 -29.49 -25.03 28.38
CA LYS A 151 -29.23 -23.70 28.94
C LYS A 151 -27.83 -23.61 29.53
N LEU A 152 -27.38 -24.63 30.27
CA LEU A 152 -26.03 -24.69 30.82
C LEU A 152 -24.96 -24.63 29.71
N ASP A 153 -25.14 -25.40 28.64
CA ASP A 153 -24.26 -25.35 27.48
C ASP A 153 -24.28 -23.95 26.83
N ALA A 154 -25.47 -23.37 26.60
CA ALA A 154 -25.60 -22.03 26.04
C ALA A 154 -24.89 -20.95 26.88
N GLU A 155 -25.04 -21.00 28.21
CA GLU A 155 -24.36 -20.09 29.14
C GLU A 155 -22.85 -20.23 29.08
N ASN A 156 -22.33 -21.47 29.05
CA ASN A 156 -20.91 -21.72 28.91
C ASN A 156 -20.36 -21.17 27.58
N TYR A 157 -21.11 -21.31 26.49
CA TYR A 157 -20.69 -20.80 25.17
C TYR A 157 -20.68 -19.28 25.14
N ILE A 158 -21.72 -18.63 25.64
CA ILE A 158 -21.79 -17.16 25.74
C ILE A 158 -20.63 -16.63 26.60
N LYS A 159 -20.31 -17.32 27.70
CA LYS A 159 -19.18 -16.95 28.55
C LYS A 159 -17.82 -17.12 27.87
N ASN A 160 -17.65 -18.18 27.08
CA ASN A 160 -16.36 -18.53 26.48
C ASN A 160 -16.08 -17.78 25.18
N PHE A 161 -17.11 -17.35 24.45
CA PHE A 161 -16.95 -16.70 23.14
C PHE A 161 -17.38 -15.22 23.21
N LYS A 162 -16.41 -14.33 23.39
CA LYS A 162 -16.66 -12.87 23.40
C LYS A 162 -17.36 -12.41 22.12
N GLY A 163 -18.38 -11.58 22.27
CA GLY A 163 -19.30 -11.18 21.20
C GLY A 163 -20.49 -12.12 20.97
N LEU A 164 -20.49 -13.37 21.45
CA LEU A 164 -21.69 -14.22 21.40
C LEU A 164 -22.72 -13.72 22.42
N LYS A 165 -23.84 -13.18 21.94
CA LYS A 165 -24.89 -12.59 22.80
C LYS A 165 -26.04 -13.53 23.07
N TYR A 166 -26.50 -14.25 22.05
CA TYR A 166 -27.67 -15.11 22.17
C TYR A 166 -27.44 -16.48 21.54
N VAL A 167 -27.96 -17.51 22.20
CA VAL A 167 -28.11 -18.86 21.65
C VAL A 167 -29.58 -19.23 21.70
N LEU A 168 -30.13 -19.67 20.57
CA LEU A 168 -31.53 -20.02 20.43
C LEU A 168 -31.65 -21.46 19.96
N TRP A 169 -32.71 -22.12 20.40
CA TRP A 169 -33.15 -23.38 19.84
C TRP A 169 -34.53 -23.23 19.23
N LEU A 170 -34.63 -23.61 17.96
CA LEU A 170 -35.86 -23.62 17.17
C LEU A 170 -36.24 -25.07 16.90
N ASN A 171 -37.54 -25.35 16.85
CA ASN A 171 -38.02 -26.63 16.33
C ASN A 171 -37.90 -26.71 14.80
N LYS A 172 -38.19 -27.88 14.23
CA LYS A 172 -38.23 -28.10 12.77
C LYS A 172 -39.09 -27.11 11.97
N ASN A 173 -40.11 -26.53 12.60
CA ASN A 173 -41.00 -25.52 12.01
C ASN A 173 -40.47 -24.09 12.22
N LYS A 174 -39.19 -23.94 12.61
CA LYS A 174 -38.51 -22.68 12.91
C LYS A 174 -39.17 -21.84 14.01
N LYS A 175 -40.01 -22.46 14.85
CA LYS A 175 -40.56 -21.78 16.03
C LYS A 175 -39.52 -21.83 17.13
N MET A 176 -39.20 -20.68 17.69
CA MET A 176 -38.31 -20.60 18.83
C MET A 176 -38.92 -21.28 20.04
N ILE A 177 -38.19 -22.26 20.58
CA ILE A 177 -38.58 -23.02 21.76
C ILE A 177 -37.84 -22.47 22.98
N TRP A 178 -36.51 -22.33 22.88
CA TRP A 178 -35.67 -21.79 23.96
C TRP A 178 -34.74 -20.68 23.44
N GLN A 179 -34.38 -19.78 24.35
CA GLN A 179 -33.42 -18.70 24.11
C GLN A 179 -32.58 -18.47 25.37
N ASN A 180 -31.33 -18.09 25.20
CA ASN A 180 -30.44 -17.73 26.27
C ASN A 180 -29.51 -16.59 25.83
N PRO A 181 -29.39 -15.49 26.60
CA PRO A 181 -30.23 -15.14 27.75
C PRO A 181 -31.69 -14.93 27.36
N GLU A 182 -32.60 -15.02 28.33
CA GLU A 182 -34.01 -14.74 28.09
C GLU A 182 -34.22 -13.22 27.90
N ASN A 183 -34.63 -12.81 26.69
CA ASN A 183 -34.96 -11.42 26.35
C ASN A 183 -36.30 -11.37 25.58
N ASN A 184 -37.29 -10.68 26.13
CA ASN A 184 -38.64 -10.63 25.56
C ASN A 184 -38.73 -9.80 24.28
N GLN A 185 -37.97 -8.71 24.19
CA GLN A 185 -37.94 -7.84 23.00
C GLN A 185 -37.30 -8.58 21.82
N PHE A 186 -36.17 -9.26 22.07
CA PHE A 186 -35.51 -10.09 21.07
C PHE A 186 -36.42 -11.25 20.63
N LYS A 187 -37.10 -11.90 21.59
CA LYS A 187 -38.09 -12.95 21.29
C LYS A 187 -39.20 -12.47 20.36
N GLN A 188 -39.74 -11.27 20.60
CA GLN A 188 -40.78 -10.68 19.78
C GLN A 188 -40.28 -10.31 18.38
N LEU A 189 -39.08 -9.74 18.27
CA LEU A 189 -38.46 -9.49 16.96
C LEU A 189 -38.32 -10.80 16.16
N MET A 190 -37.82 -11.84 16.81
CA MET A 190 -37.62 -13.14 16.18
C MET A 190 -38.95 -13.79 15.74
N SER A 191 -40.06 -13.56 16.45
CA SER A 191 -41.37 -14.10 16.06
C SER A 191 -42.01 -13.34 14.89
N ASP A 192 -41.82 -12.01 14.83
CA ASP A 192 -42.64 -11.15 13.99
C ASP A 192 -42.04 -10.92 12.59
N SER A 193 -40.70 -10.91 12.44
CA SER A 193 -40.07 -10.51 11.17
C SER A 193 -39.09 -11.51 10.55
N LEU A 194 -38.45 -12.38 11.34
CA LEU A 194 -37.28 -13.12 10.83
C LEU A 194 -37.60 -14.50 10.25
N PHE A 195 -38.43 -15.33 10.92
CA PHE A 195 -38.58 -16.73 10.51
C PHE A 195 -39.43 -16.98 9.26
N ASN A 196 -40.38 -16.09 8.97
CA ASN A 196 -41.21 -16.19 7.77
C ASN A 196 -40.50 -15.64 6.52
N ASP A 197 -39.63 -14.63 6.69
CA ASP A 197 -38.93 -13.94 5.59
C ASP A 197 -37.50 -14.45 5.35
N PHE A 198 -37.05 -15.49 6.06
CA PHE A 198 -35.78 -16.15 5.77
C PHE A 198 -35.78 -16.77 4.37
N LYS A 199 -35.46 -15.94 3.36
CA LYS A 199 -34.88 -16.34 2.06
C LYS A 199 -33.63 -17.19 2.21
N TYR A 200 -33.04 -17.20 3.42
CA TYR A 200 -31.92 -18.03 3.83
C TYR A 200 -32.34 -19.18 4.73
N SER A 201 -33.57 -19.69 4.58
CA SER A 201 -33.82 -21.07 5.00
C SER A 201 -32.71 -21.89 4.38
N PRO A 202 -31.89 -22.60 5.17
CA PRO A 202 -31.14 -23.69 4.60
C PRO A 202 -32.17 -24.50 3.82
N SER A 203 -32.00 -24.65 2.50
CA SER A 203 -32.87 -25.57 1.76
C SER A 203 -32.90 -26.87 2.54
N ASP A 204 -33.98 -27.65 2.51
CA ASP A 204 -34.02 -28.95 3.21
C ASP A 204 -32.92 -29.95 2.75
N HIS A 205 -32.01 -29.50 1.88
CA HIS A 205 -30.92 -30.21 1.22
C HIS A 205 -29.54 -29.91 1.85
N TYR A 206 -29.44 -29.19 2.98
CA TYR A 206 -28.16 -29.03 3.67
C TYR A 206 -27.66 -30.40 4.13
N SER A 207 -26.44 -30.72 3.71
CA SER A 207 -25.76 -31.94 4.13
C SER A 207 -25.47 -31.87 5.63
N TYR A 208 -25.39 -33.02 6.28
CA TYR A 208 -24.99 -33.11 7.69
C TYR A 208 -23.67 -32.34 7.92
N GLY A 209 -23.67 -31.38 8.86
CA GLY A 209 -22.51 -30.53 9.19
C GLY A 209 -22.37 -29.24 8.38
N GLU A 210 -23.36 -28.88 7.54
CA GLU A 210 -23.38 -27.58 6.88
C GLU A 210 -24.13 -26.54 7.74
N PHE A 211 -23.50 -25.39 7.95
CA PHE A 211 -24.10 -24.23 8.62
C PHE A 211 -24.25 -23.07 7.63
N SER A 212 -25.16 -22.13 7.92
CA SER A 212 -25.30 -20.89 7.17
C SER A 212 -25.10 -19.69 8.08
N THR A 213 -24.66 -18.56 7.52
CA THR A 213 -24.52 -17.30 8.25
C THR A 213 -25.32 -16.19 7.57
N SER A 214 -25.80 -15.24 8.37
CA SER A 214 -26.50 -14.05 7.88
C SER A 214 -26.31 -12.90 8.88
N HIS A 215 -26.76 -11.71 8.51
CA HIS A 215 -26.69 -10.52 9.35
C HIS A 215 -28.09 -10.01 9.71
N LEU A 216 -28.20 -9.34 10.85
CA LEU A 216 -29.42 -8.75 11.40
C LEU A 216 -29.04 -7.47 12.14
N GLN A 217 -29.83 -6.41 11.99
CA GLN A 217 -29.73 -5.24 12.86
C GLN A 217 -30.81 -5.29 13.95
N PHE A 218 -30.41 -5.12 15.21
CA PHE A 218 -31.32 -5.09 16.36
C PHE A 218 -30.80 -4.15 17.44
N ASP A 219 -31.67 -3.30 17.99
CA ASP A 219 -31.33 -2.38 19.08
C ASP A 219 -30.08 -1.52 18.79
N ASN A 220 -30.01 -0.99 17.56
CA ASN A 220 -28.86 -0.24 17.01
C ASN A 220 -27.54 -1.01 16.91
N ASN A 221 -27.51 -2.31 17.23
CA ASN A 221 -26.35 -3.17 17.06
C ASN A 221 -26.49 -4.00 15.78
N GLU A 222 -25.36 -4.30 15.16
CA GLU A 222 -25.29 -5.28 14.07
C GLU A 222 -24.92 -6.65 14.63
N TYR A 223 -25.71 -7.65 14.26
CA TYR A 223 -25.50 -9.04 14.62
C TYR A 223 -25.18 -9.85 13.37
N VAL A 224 -24.15 -10.68 13.46
CA VAL A 224 -23.98 -11.82 12.55
C VAL A 224 -24.48 -13.05 13.29
N PHE A 225 -25.26 -13.88 12.64
CA PHE A 225 -25.73 -15.12 13.26
C PHE A 225 -25.48 -16.31 12.36
N SER A 226 -25.43 -17.47 13.00
CA SER A 226 -25.19 -18.75 12.34
C SER A 226 -26.31 -19.73 12.64
N PHE A 227 -26.66 -20.55 11.64
CA PHE A 227 -27.65 -21.61 11.72
C PHE A 227 -26.99 -22.98 11.69
N HIS A 228 -27.31 -23.81 12.67
CA HIS A 228 -26.79 -25.16 12.82
C HIS A 228 -27.96 -26.14 12.93
N PRO A 229 -28.24 -26.96 11.89
CA PRO A 229 -29.32 -27.93 11.95
C PRO A 229 -29.05 -29.02 13.00
N THR A 230 -30.11 -29.54 13.61
CA THR A 230 -30.07 -30.64 14.59
C THR A 230 -30.79 -31.86 14.01
N TYR A 231 -30.27 -33.09 14.21
CA TYR A 231 -30.68 -34.28 13.45
C TYR A 231 -30.93 -35.57 14.26
N ALA A 232 -32.09 -35.77 14.89
CA ALA A 232 -32.34 -37.07 15.54
C ALA A 232 -32.65 -38.16 14.49
N ASN A 233 -31.95 -39.30 14.52
CA ASN A 233 -32.15 -40.42 13.60
C ASN A 233 -32.12 -40.02 12.11
N LYS A 234 -31.18 -39.13 11.72
CA LYS A 234 -31.04 -38.56 10.37
C LYS A 234 -32.21 -37.67 9.92
N GLN A 235 -33.14 -37.34 10.81
CA GLN A 235 -34.23 -36.40 10.53
C GLN A 235 -33.95 -35.07 11.23
N ASN A 236 -34.13 -33.96 10.50
CA ASN A 236 -33.99 -32.64 11.08
C ASN A 236 -35.06 -32.42 12.17
N THR A 237 -34.61 -32.18 13.41
CA THR A 237 -35.46 -31.93 14.57
C THR A 237 -35.63 -30.45 14.89
N GLY A 238 -34.79 -29.59 14.32
CA GLY A 238 -34.75 -28.17 14.60
C GLY A 238 -33.40 -27.55 14.29
N TYR A 239 -33.19 -26.36 14.83
CA TYR A 239 -32.03 -25.54 14.52
C TYR A 239 -31.50 -24.88 15.78
N MET A 240 -30.18 -24.82 15.90
CA MET A 240 -29.49 -24.00 16.87
C MET A 240 -29.00 -22.73 16.18
N LEU A 241 -29.29 -21.58 16.77
CA LEU A 241 -28.82 -20.29 16.27
C LEU A 241 -27.90 -19.65 17.29
N ALA A 242 -26.84 -19.04 16.80
CA ALA A 242 -25.91 -18.24 17.60
C ALA A 242 -25.83 -16.84 17.03
N PHE A 243 -26.03 -15.81 17.85
CA PHE A 243 -25.97 -14.40 17.46
C PHE A 243 -24.74 -13.73 18.05
N TYR A 244 -23.89 -13.24 17.19
CA TYR A 244 -22.66 -12.54 17.50
C TYR A 244 -22.85 -11.04 17.26
N ASP A 245 -22.65 -10.25 18.29
CA ASP A 245 -22.53 -8.79 18.18
C ASP A 245 -21.27 -8.47 17.39
N LEU A 246 -21.44 -7.80 16.24
CA LEU A 246 -20.36 -7.58 15.28
C LEU A 246 -19.29 -6.66 15.85
N ASP A 247 -19.67 -5.59 16.54
CA ASP A 247 -18.75 -4.63 17.11
C ASP A 247 -17.94 -5.25 18.25
N GLU A 248 -18.59 -5.96 19.17
CA GLU A 248 -17.87 -6.66 20.23
C GLU A 248 -16.97 -7.78 19.69
N THR A 249 -17.42 -8.46 18.64
CA THR A 249 -16.63 -9.49 17.96
C THR A 249 -15.39 -8.90 17.31
N ILE A 250 -15.53 -7.79 16.56
CA ILE A 250 -14.42 -7.10 15.89
C ILE A 250 -13.44 -6.50 16.89
N ASN A 251 -13.94 -5.79 17.90
CA ASN A 251 -13.12 -5.16 18.94
C ASN A 251 -12.37 -6.19 19.79
N ASN A 252 -12.88 -7.42 19.90
CA ASN A 252 -12.10 -8.48 20.54
C ASN A 252 -10.82 -8.84 19.78
N PHE A 253 -10.79 -8.65 18.46
CA PHE A 253 -9.61 -8.97 17.64
C PHE A 253 -8.60 -7.83 17.57
N SER A 254 -8.96 -6.62 18.00
CA SER A 254 -8.00 -5.49 18.07
C SER A 254 -7.14 -5.51 19.32
N ASP A 255 -7.61 -6.15 20.40
CA ASP A 255 -6.95 -6.15 21.70
C ASP A 255 -5.96 -7.33 21.88
N GLU A 256 -5.89 -8.26 20.91
CA GLU A 256 -5.01 -9.47 20.88
C GLU A 256 -3.84 -9.38 19.88
#